data_AF-A0A0J9GTS7-F1
#
_entry.id   AF-A0A0J9GTS7-F1
#
_cell.length_a   1.000
_cell.length_b   1.000
_cell.length_c   1.000
_cell.angle_alpha   90.00
_cell.angle_beta   90.00
_cell.angle_gamma   90.00
#
_symmetry.space_group_name_H-M   'P 1'
#
loop_
_entity.id
_entity.type
_entity.pdbx_description
1 polymer ?
#
loop_
_entity_poly.entity_id
_entity_poly.type
_entity_poly.pdbx_seq_one_letter_code
_entity_poly.pdbx_strand_id
1 'polypeptide(L)' 'MRRKSADVERIVGWPRFRQELSKRGYRAVINAGQVVIFCNKEPVRIFE' A
#
# COMPACT_ATOMS: atom_id res chain seq x y z
N MET A 1 7.13 -4.81 1.52
CA MET A 1 7.96 -3.58 1.54
C MET A 1 7.29 -2.52 2.41
N ARG A 2 8.04 -1.71 3.19
CA ARG A 2 7.52 -0.62 4.05
C ARG A 2 8.03 0.74 3.56
N ARG A 3 7.17 1.76 3.48
CA ARG A 3 7.52 3.16 3.16
C ARG A 3 6.67 4.13 3.97
N LYS A 4 7.18 5.33 4.32
CA LYS A 4 6.35 6.37 4.96
C LYS A 4 5.23 6.80 4.02
N SER A 5 4.00 6.94 4.54
CA SER A 5 2.83 7.40 3.79
C SER A 5 3.03 8.81 3.22
N ALA A 6 3.68 9.68 3.98
CA ALA A 6 4.05 11.03 3.54
C ALA A 6 4.97 11.03 2.32
N ASP A 7 5.88 10.06 2.21
CA ASP A 7 6.75 9.94 1.04
C ASP A 7 6.01 9.42 -0.18
N VAL A 8 5.04 8.52 0.01
CA VAL A 8 4.19 8.05 -1.10
C VAL A 8 3.41 9.22 -1.69
N GLU A 9 2.81 10.05 -0.85
CA GLU A 9 2.06 11.22 -1.32
C GLU A 9 2.98 12.25 -2.00
N ARG A 10 4.10 12.58 -1.36
CA ARG A 10 5.06 13.58 -1.87
C ARG A 10 5.70 13.19 -3.21
N ILE A 11 6.00 11.90 -3.42
CA ILE A 11 6.78 11.45 -4.58
C ILE A 11 5.88 10.98 -5.73
N VAL A 12 4.80 10.24 -5.42
CA VAL A 12 3.98 9.56 -6.43
C VAL A 12 2.55 10.09 -6.46
N GLY A 13 2.00 10.46 -5.30
CA GLY A 13 0.59 10.81 -5.11
C GLY A 13 -0.31 9.59 -4.95
N TRP A 14 -1.29 9.67 -4.04
CA TRP A 14 -2.22 8.58 -3.75
C TRP A 14 -2.99 8.04 -4.97
N PRO A 15 -3.54 8.87 -5.87
CA PRO A 15 -4.33 8.35 -7.00
C PRO A 15 -3.50 7.43 -7.90
N ARG A 16 -2.31 7.88 -8.29
CA ARG A 16 -1.39 7.11 -9.14
C ARG A 16 -0.90 5.86 -8.42
N PHE A 17 -0.55 5.98 -7.14
CA PHE A 17 -0.11 4.83 -6.34
C PHE A 17 -1.17 3.72 -6.27
N ARG A 18 -2.43 4.07 -5.98
CA ARG A 18 -3.55 3.09 -5.93
C ARG A 18 -3.80 2.45 -7.29
N GLN A 19 -3.72 3.22 -8.37
CA GLN A 19 -3.87 2.69 -9.73
C GLN A 19 -2.80 1.64 -10.05
N GLU A 20 -1.53 1.91 -9.70
CA GLU A 20 -0.43 0.98 -9.94
C GLU A 20 -0.54 -0.30 -9.10
N LEU A 21 -1.04 -0.20 -7.86
CA LEU A 21 -1.35 -1.39 -7.06
C LEU A 21 -2.46 -2.21 -7.70
N SER A 22 -3.55 -1.56 -8.12
CA SER A 22 -4.70 -2.22 -8.75
C SER A 22 -4.30 -2.96 -10.03
N LYS A 23 -3.52 -2.33 -10.92
CA LYS A 23 -3.00 -2.94 -12.16
C LYS A 23 -2.21 -4.22 -11.90
N ARG A 24 -1.47 -4.29 -10.78
CA ARG A 24 -0.63 -5.43 -10.39
C ARG A 24 -1.38 -6.46 -9.56
N GLY A 25 -2.62 -6.17 -9.16
CA GLY A 25 -3.36 -6.99 -8.22
C GLY A 25 -2.76 -6.98 -6.82
N TYR A 26 -2.09 -5.92 -6.44
CA TYR A 26 -1.49 -5.77 -5.11
C TYR A 26 -2.44 -5.01 -4.20
N ARG A 27 -2.23 -5.20 -2.89
CA ARG A 27 -3.01 -4.50 -1.87
C ARG A 27 -2.05 -3.85 -0.90
N ALA A 28 -2.47 -2.72 -0.33
CA ALA A 28 -1.65 -2.01 0.64
C ALA A 28 -2.50 -1.54 1.80
N VAL A 29 -1.89 -1.52 2.99
CA VAL A 29 -2.49 -1.00 4.22
C VAL A 29 -1.61 0.11 4.79
N ILE A 30 -2.21 1.01 5.56
CA ILE A 30 -1.49 2.03 6.32
C ILE A 30 -1.52 1.62 7.79
N ASN A 31 -0.34 1.52 8.40
CA ASN A 31 -0.20 1.23 9.82
C ASN A 31 0.96 2.05 10.39
N ALA A 32 0.73 2.78 11.47
CA ALA A 32 1.73 3.66 12.09
C ALA A 32 2.44 4.61 11.10
N GLY A 33 1.69 5.19 10.15
CA GLY A 33 2.23 6.08 9.11
C GLY A 33 3.10 5.37 8.06
N GLN A 34 3.16 4.04 8.07
CA GLN A 34 3.84 3.23 7.06
C GLN A 34 2.82 2.62 6.10
N VAL A 35 3.15 2.63 4.82
CA VAL A 35 2.48 1.86 3.79
C VAL A 35 3.16 0.49 3.71
N VAL A 36 2.37 -0.56 3.95
CA VAL A 36 2.77 -1.96 3.79
C VAL A 36 2.09 -2.50 2.53
N ILE A 37 2.87 -2.99 1.57
CA ILE A 37 2.36 -3.56 0.32
C ILE A 37 2.43 -5.09 0.39
N PHE A 38 1.29 -5.73 0.11
CA PHE A 38 1.12 -7.16 -0.13
C PHE A 38 1.09 -7.42 -1.64
N CYS A 39 2.04 -8.21 -2.13
CA CYS A 39 2.19 -8.53 -3.56
C CYS A 39 1.24 -9.66 -4.02
N ASN A 40 0.02 -9.69 -3.49
CA ASN A 40 -1.02 -10.66 -3.83
C ASN A 40 -2.41 -10.02 -3.64
N LYS A 41 -3.44 -10.74 -4.09
CA LYS A 41 -4.85 -10.34 -3.96
C LYS A 41 -5.54 -10.92 -2.71
N GLU A 42 -4.82 -11.71 -1.92
CA GLU A 42 -5.37 -12.47 -0.79
C GLU A 42 -5.66 -11.59 0.42
N PRO A 43 -6.85 -11.71 1.08
CA PRO A 43 -7.29 -10.89 2.23
C PRO A 43 -6.22 -10.71 3.31
N VAL A 44 -6.10 -9.49 3.85
CA VAL A 44 -5.26 -9.24 5.02
C VAL A 44 -6.13 -9.56 6.21
N ARG A 45 -5.79 -10.62 6.94
CA ARG A 45 -6.46 -11.00 8.17
C ARG A 45 -5.57 -10.59 9.35
N ILE A 46 -6.14 -9.90 10.33
CA ILE A 46 -5.48 -9.64 11.61
C ILE A 46 -5.81 -10.84 12.49
N PHE A 47 -4.78 -11.43 13.09
CA PHE A 47 -4.90 -12.53 14.04
C PHE A 47 -4.21 -12.10 15.33
N GLU A 48 -4.90 -12.24 16.45
CA GLU A 48 -4.46 -11.87 17.81
C GLU A 48 -4.72 -13.05 18.75
#